data_AF-A0A397JUI6-F1
#
_entry.id   AF-A0A397JUI6-F1
#
_cell.length_a   1.000
_cell.length_b   1.000
_cell.length_c   1.000
_cell.angle_alpha   90.00
_cell.angle_beta   90.00
_cell.angle_gamma   90.00
#
_symmetry.space_group_name_H-M   'P 1'
#
loop_
_entity.id
_entity.type
_entity.pdbx_description
1 polymer ?
#
loop_
_entity_poly.entity_id
_entity_poly.type
_entity_poly.pdbx_seq_one_letter_code
_entity_poly.pdbx_strand_id
1 'polypeptide(L)'
;MNHYILRSLKMCISKPSKLFQNELFQNKLLFKTMLAMLRKLFKRFNKSNKSITDVELDENSKNILRLWAKILRKKHRKEDYADDEIFKDPLLLIEWNEPGILARTAINALFTKDALLNLIRAQVGYAPFPPLAPSNCAFSFNDRQALLNTIAVLTNNNWSRHANGLPDVGRCFEIGVPRKGQLETDEHLIAFNI
;
A
#
# COMPACT_ATOMS: atom_id res chain seq x y z
N MET A 1 2.82 35.64 -51.17
CA MET A 1 2.94 34.57 -52.17
C MET A 1 4.40 34.13 -52.17
N ASN A 2 4.67 32.89 -51.74
CA ASN A 2 5.92 32.15 -51.95
C ASN A 2 7.21 32.74 -51.36
N HIS A 3 8.23 31.99 -50.98
CA HIS A 3 8.42 30.59 -50.59
C HIS A 3 9.92 30.54 -50.22
N TYR A 4 10.24 29.97 -49.06
CA TYR A 4 11.45 29.18 -48.80
C TYR A 4 12.83 29.71 -49.23
N ILE A 5 13.58 30.25 -48.27
CA ILE A 5 14.96 29.79 -48.02
C ILE A 5 15.20 29.76 -46.50
N LEU A 6 14.93 28.60 -45.89
CA LEU A 6 15.63 28.15 -44.67
C LEU A 6 15.99 26.67 -44.87
N ARG A 7 16.87 26.45 -45.84
CA ARG A 7 17.74 25.27 -45.89
C ARG A 7 18.80 25.48 -44.83
N SER A 8 18.61 24.91 -43.65
CA SER A 8 19.67 24.46 -42.74
C SER A 8 19.05 23.91 -41.48
N LEU A 9 18.82 22.59 -41.46
CA LEU A 9 18.88 21.70 -40.29
C LEU A 9 18.42 20.31 -40.75
N LYS A 10 19.20 19.73 -41.67
CA LYS A 10 19.17 18.29 -41.94
C LYS A 10 20.06 17.64 -40.88
N MET A 11 19.59 17.64 -39.64
CA MET A 11 20.25 16.92 -38.54
C MET A 11 19.56 15.57 -38.34
N CYS A 12 20.37 14.53 -38.49
CA CYS A 12 20.14 13.13 -38.26
C CYS A 12 19.02 12.80 -37.26
N ILE A 13 17.86 12.36 -37.76
CA ILE A 13 16.95 11.52 -36.97
C ILE A 13 17.31 10.08 -37.32
N SER A 14 18.24 9.51 -36.55
CA SER A 14 18.51 8.07 -36.61
C SER A 14 17.22 7.33 -36.26
N LYS A 15 16.85 6.32 -37.04
CA LYS A 15 15.76 5.41 -36.68
C LYS A 15 16.05 4.84 -35.28
N PRO A 16 15.09 4.86 -34.33
CA PRO A 16 15.31 4.27 -33.02
C PRO A 16 15.68 2.79 -33.19
N SER A 17 16.77 2.38 -32.53
CA SER A 17 17.28 1.01 -32.61
C SER A 17 16.23 0.01 -32.11
N LYS A 18 16.22 -1.21 -32.67
CA LYS A 18 15.28 -2.29 -32.30
C LYS A 18 15.28 -2.59 -30.78
N LEU A 19 16.39 -2.31 -30.10
CA LEU A 19 16.52 -2.42 -28.64
C LEU A 19 15.61 -1.43 -27.89
N PHE A 20 15.53 -0.17 -28.33
CA PHE A 20 14.71 0.87 -27.68
C PHE A 20 13.20 0.63 -27.85
N GLN A 21 12.79 0.04 -28.99
CA GLN A 21 11.39 -0.33 -29.20
C GLN A 21 10.97 -1.54 -28.35
N ASN A 22 11.88 -2.49 -28.11
CA ASN A 22 11.61 -3.63 -27.24
C ASN A 22 11.45 -3.21 -25.78
N GLU A 23 12.28 -2.30 -25.25
CA GLU A 23 12.12 -1.79 -23.88
C GLU A 23 10.81 -1.00 -23.71
N LEU A 24 10.44 -0.17 -24.68
CA LEU A 24 9.18 0.56 -24.65
C LEU A 24 7.95 -0.37 -24.74
N PHE A 25 8.10 -1.50 -25.46
CA PHE A 25 7.08 -2.54 -25.54
C PHE A 25 6.96 -3.33 -24.23
N GLN A 26 8.08 -3.72 -23.61
CA GLN A 26 8.09 -4.39 -22.30
C GLN A 26 7.51 -3.51 -21.20
N ASN A 27 7.85 -2.22 -21.19
CA ASN A 27 7.29 -1.26 -20.22
C ASN A 27 5.78 -1.04 -20.43
N LYS A 28 5.30 -1.00 -21.68
CA LYS A 28 3.85 -0.95 -21.96
C LYS A 28 3.14 -2.25 -21.56
N LEU A 29 3.79 -3.40 -21.70
CA LEU A 29 3.24 -4.70 -21.30
C LEU A 29 3.16 -4.80 -19.76
N LEU A 30 4.23 -4.42 -19.05
CA LEU A 30 4.27 -4.28 -17.59
C LEU A 30 3.22 -3.31 -17.07
N PHE A 31 3.04 -2.16 -17.71
CA PHE A 31 2.02 -1.19 -17.30
C PHE A 31 0.60 -1.72 -17.53
N LYS A 32 0.36 -2.44 -18.63
CA LYS A 32 -0.94 -3.08 -18.91
C LYS A 32 -1.25 -4.22 -17.95
N THR A 33 -0.28 -5.06 -17.60
CA THR A 33 -0.47 -6.15 -16.62
C THR A 33 -0.67 -5.59 -15.23
N MET A 34 0.09 -4.56 -14.84
CA MET A 34 -0.07 -3.86 -13.56
C MET A 34 -1.43 -3.16 -13.47
N LEU A 35 -1.89 -2.50 -14.53
CA LEU A 35 -3.22 -1.86 -14.58
C LEU A 35 -4.36 -2.89 -14.58
N ALA A 36 -4.17 -4.05 -15.22
CA ALA A 36 -5.14 -5.15 -15.17
C ALA A 36 -5.21 -5.78 -13.77
N MET A 37 -4.07 -5.93 -13.11
CA MET A 37 -3.95 -6.40 -11.73
C MET A 37 -4.61 -5.40 -10.77
N LEU A 38 -4.33 -4.10 -10.92
CA LEU A 38 -5.00 -3.01 -10.20
C LEU A 38 -6.51 -3.02 -10.41
N ARG A 39 -7.01 -3.14 -11.65
CA ARG A 39 -8.46 -3.24 -11.91
C ARG A 39 -9.10 -4.48 -11.29
N LYS A 40 -8.37 -5.60 -11.22
CA LYS A 40 -8.84 -6.84 -10.58
C LYS A 40 -8.84 -6.71 -9.05
N LEU A 41 -7.88 -5.96 -8.50
CA LEU A 41 -7.84 -5.55 -7.10
C LEU A 41 -9.00 -4.60 -6.79
N PHE A 42 -9.20 -3.52 -7.55
CA PHE A 42 -10.33 -2.59 -7.41
C PHE A 42 -11.70 -3.28 -7.51
N LYS A 43 -11.86 -4.26 -8.41
CA LYS A 43 -13.08 -5.08 -8.50
C LYS A 43 -13.28 -6.04 -7.32
N ARG A 44 -12.20 -6.45 -6.65
CA ARG A 44 -12.28 -7.22 -5.39
C ARG A 44 -12.66 -6.31 -4.22
N PHE A 45 -12.10 -5.10 -4.15
CA PHE A 45 -12.42 -4.09 -3.12
C PHE A 45 -13.88 -3.65 -3.13
N ASN A 46 -14.43 -3.28 -4.31
CA ASN A 46 -15.87 -2.95 -4.40
C ASN A 46 -16.83 -4.13 -4.13
N LYS A 47 -16.31 -5.35 -3.96
CA LYS A 47 -17.11 -6.56 -3.68
C LYS A 47 -16.97 -7.04 -2.23
N SER A 48 -16.00 -6.55 -1.46
CA SER A 48 -15.80 -6.91 -0.06
C SER A 48 -16.34 -5.85 0.90
N ASN A 49 -17.64 -5.55 0.83
CA ASN A 49 -18.32 -4.87 1.95
C ASN A 49 -18.50 -5.88 3.11
N LYS A 50 -17.40 -6.34 3.69
CA LYS A 50 -17.44 -7.08 4.95
C LYS A 50 -17.31 -6.04 6.06
N SER A 51 -18.43 -5.80 6.74
CA SER A 51 -18.46 -4.94 7.93
C SER A 51 -17.47 -5.47 8.98
N ILE A 52 -16.96 -4.59 9.85
CA ILE A 52 -16.10 -4.92 11.01
C ILE A 52 -16.58 -6.14 11.80
N THR A 53 -17.86 -6.50 11.72
CA THR A 53 -18.45 -7.66 12.41
C THR A 53 -17.82 -9.01 12.07
N ASP A 54 -17.13 -9.16 10.94
CA ASP A 54 -16.72 -10.49 10.46
C ASP A 54 -15.21 -10.77 10.56
N VAL A 55 -14.38 -9.77 10.88
CA VAL A 55 -12.93 -9.94 11.12
C VAL A 55 -12.66 -9.67 12.60
N GLU A 56 -12.31 -10.73 13.33
CA GLU A 56 -11.96 -10.60 14.74
C GLU A 56 -10.56 -9.95 14.86
N LEU A 57 -10.54 -8.64 15.11
CA LEU A 57 -9.34 -7.87 15.47
C LEU A 57 -9.09 -7.98 16.97
N ASP A 58 -7.81 -7.96 17.34
CA ASP A 58 -7.41 -7.92 18.74
C ASP A 58 -7.79 -6.58 19.42
N GLU A 59 -7.77 -6.55 20.76
CA GLU A 59 -8.19 -5.35 21.49
C GLU A 59 -7.22 -4.18 21.30
N ASN A 60 -5.94 -4.43 21.06
CA ASN A 60 -4.95 -3.40 20.79
C ASN A 60 -5.20 -2.74 19.42
N SER A 61 -5.44 -3.54 18.39
CA SER A 61 -5.92 -3.13 17.07
C SER A 61 -7.16 -2.27 17.17
N LYS A 62 -8.18 -2.71 17.92
CA LYS A 62 -9.40 -1.91 18.15
C LYS A 62 -9.10 -0.56 18.81
N ASN A 63 -8.18 -0.51 19.78
CA ASN A 63 -7.77 0.72 20.43
C ASN A 63 -7.03 1.68 19.49
N ILE A 64 -6.15 1.16 18.63
CA ILE A 64 -5.49 1.91 17.57
C ILE A 64 -6.52 2.53 16.62
N LEU A 65 -7.51 1.75 16.19
CA LEU A 65 -8.58 2.23 15.29
C LEU A 65 -9.43 3.34 15.93
N ARG A 66 -9.82 3.17 17.20
CA ARG A 66 -10.53 4.21 17.97
C ARG A 66 -9.71 5.51 18.04
N LEU A 67 -8.41 5.40 18.32
CA LEU A 67 -7.50 6.54 18.36
C LEU A 67 -7.36 7.21 17.00
N TRP A 68 -7.18 6.42 15.93
CA TRP A 68 -7.04 6.94 14.57
C TRP A 68 -8.27 7.73 14.15
N ALA A 69 -9.46 7.18 14.38
CA ALA A 69 -10.71 7.86 14.07
C ALA A 69 -10.83 9.21 14.80
N LYS A 70 -10.39 9.27 16.06
CA LYS A 70 -10.34 10.53 16.82
C LYS A 70 -9.37 11.54 16.20
N ILE A 71 -8.19 11.09 15.76
CA ILE A 71 -7.18 11.94 15.10
C ILE A 71 -7.74 12.51 13.80
N LEU A 72 -8.31 11.67 12.93
CA LEU A 72 -8.82 12.10 11.63
C LEU A 72 -9.99 13.07 11.75
N ARG A 73 -10.96 12.79 12.62
CA ARG A 73 -12.09 13.70 12.89
C ARG A 73 -11.62 15.07 13.40
N LYS A 74 -10.50 15.11 14.16
CA LYS A 74 -9.89 16.37 14.61
C LYS A 74 -9.18 17.07 13.46
N LYS A 75 -8.39 16.34 12.65
CA LYS A 75 -7.62 16.86 11.51
C LYS A 75 -8.55 17.51 10.48
N HIS A 76 -9.61 16.80 10.07
CA HIS A 76 -10.53 17.21 9.01
C HIS A 76 -11.79 17.91 9.52
N ARG A 77 -11.81 18.41 10.77
CA ARG A 77 -13.01 18.99 11.42
C ARG A 77 -13.67 20.12 10.61
N LYS A 78 -12.87 20.87 9.85
CA LYS A 78 -13.28 22.03 9.06
C LYS A 78 -13.40 21.72 7.56
N GLU A 79 -13.10 20.50 7.15
CA GLU A 79 -13.23 20.08 5.76
C GLU A 79 -14.67 19.60 5.50
N ASP A 80 -15.09 19.75 4.25
CA ASP A 80 -16.43 19.38 3.80
C ASP A 80 -16.45 17.91 3.38
N TYR A 81 -16.56 17.02 4.36
CA TYR A 81 -16.78 15.59 4.14
C TYR A 81 -18.27 15.26 4.25
N ALA A 82 -18.83 14.46 3.35
CA ALA A 82 -20.15 13.90 3.64
C ALA A 82 -20.10 12.98 4.88
N ASP A 83 -21.25 12.72 5.52
CA ASP A 83 -21.29 11.88 6.73
C ASP A 83 -20.81 10.45 6.46
N ASP A 84 -21.01 9.96 5.24
CA ASP A 84 -20.62 8.65 4.71
C ASP A 84 -19.28 8.65 3.96
N GLU A 85 -18.64 9.81 3.79
CA GLU A 85 -17.36 9.88 3.08
C GLU A 85 -16.19 9.40 3.96
N ILE A 86 -15.31 8.58 3.36
CA ILE A 86 -14.07 8.10 3.97
C ILE A 86 -13.01 9.21 3.95
N PHE A 87 -12.34 9.42 5.08
CA PHE A 87 -11.17 10.31 5.13
C PHE A 87 -10.07 9.84 4.18
N LYS A 88 -9.37 10.81 3.57
CA LYS A 88 -8.32 10.57 2.56
C LYS A 88 -7.00 10.05 3.14
N ASP A 89 -6.92 9.92 4.46
CA ASP A 89 -5.76 9.49 5.23
C ASP A 89 -5.91 8.02 5.65
N PRO A 90 -5.39 7.07 4.86
CA PRO A 90 -5.53 5.66 5.19
C PRO A 90 -4.55 5.24 6.28
N LEU A 91 -4.85 4.09 6.90
CA LEU A 91 -3.98 3.45 7.87
C LEU A 91 -3.70 2.00 7.45
N LEU A 92 -2.43 1.63 7.42
CA LEU A 92 -1.99 0.24 7.38
C LEU A 92 -1.89 -0.27 8.82
N LEU A 93 -2.69 -1.27 9.16
CA LEU A 93 -2.64 -1.96 10.45
C LEU A 93 -2.03 -3.36 10.25
N ILE A 94 -1.10 -3.74 11.12
CA ILE A 94 -0.44 -5.05 11.09
C ILE A 94 -0.56 -5.71 12.47
N GLU A 95 -1.16 -6.89 12.48
CA GLU A 95 -1.13 -7.80 13.64
C GLU A 95 0.00 -8.81 13.44
N TRP A 96 1.06 -8.67 14.23
CA TRP A 96 2.25 -9.50 14.10
C TRP A 96 2.07 -10.89 14.71
N ASN A 97 2.59 -11.90 14.04
CA ASN A 97 2.69 -13.25 14.57
C ASN A 97 4.15 -13.54 14.96
N GLU A 98 4.46 -13.37 16.24
CA GLU A 98 5.82 -13.52 16.77
C GLU A 98 6.45 -14.90 16.47
N PRO A 99 5.75 -16.04 16.61
CA PRO A 99 6.25 -17.33 16.14
C PRO A 99 6.70 -17.35 14.68
N GLY A 100 5.95 -16.70 13.79
CA GLY A 100 6.33 -16.57 12.38
C GLY A 100 7.60 -15.78 12.23
N ILE A 101 7.67 -14.58 12.82
CA ILE A 101 8.86 -13.73 12.79
C ILE A 101 10.09 -14.49 13.29
N LEU A 102 9.98 -15.22 14.41
CA LEU A 102 11.08 -15.99 14.99
C LEU A 102 11.53 -17.14 14.09
N ALA A 103 10.59 -17.97 13.59
CA ALA A 103 10.91 -19.09 12.69
C ALA A 103 11.64 -18.62 11.44
N ARG A 104 11.21 -17.48 10.93
CA ARG A 104 11.71 -16.84 9.74
C ARG A 104 13.12 -16.26 10.01
N THR A 105 13.33 -15.61 11.18
CA THR A 105 14.64 -15.06 11.57
C THR A 105 15.68 -16.17 11.77
N ALA A 106 15.24 -17.33 12.26
CA ALA A 106 16.11 -18.51 12.46
C ALA A 106 16.65 -19.07 11.14
N ILE A 107 15.91 -18.93 10.03
CA ILE A 107 16.37 -19.33 8.69
C ILE A 107 17.39 -18.32 8.14
N ASN A 108 17.19 -17.03 8.42
CA ASN A 108 18.12 -15.99 8.01
C ASN A 108 18.05 -14.80 8.98
N ALA A 109 19.18 -14.53 9.64
CA ALA A 109 19.30 -13.51 10.67
C ALA A 109 19.06 -12.06 10.17
N LEU A 110 19.13 -11.81 8.86
CA LEU A 110 18.80 -10.50 8.28
C LEU A 110 17.30 -10.22 8.26
N PHE A 111 16.52 -11.26 8.42
CA PHE A 111 15.10 -11.16 8.26
C PHE A 111 14.43 -10.95 9.62
N THR A 112 14.42 -9.71 10.07
CA THR A 112 13.88 -9.32 11.38
C THR A 112 12.58 -8.53 11.25
N LYS A 113 11.85 -8.37 12.36
CA LYS A 113 10.73 -7.44 12.44
C LYS A 113 11.16 -6.03 12.03
N ASP A 114 12.33 -5.58 12.50
CA ASP A 114 12.88 -4.26 12.18
C ASP A 114 13.15 -4.07 10.69
N ALA A 115 13.56 -5.12 9.96
CA ALA A 115 13.72 -5.04 8.52
C ALA A 115 12.39 -4.69 7.82
N LEU A 116 11.27 -5.27 8.25
CA LEU A 116 9.94 -4.93 7.74
C LEU A 116 9.48 -3.53 8.18
N LEU A 117 9.71 -3.16 9.43
CA LEU A 117 9.40 -1.82 9.91
C LEU A 117 10.14 -0.75 9.11
N ASN A 118 11.44 -0.96 8.84
CA ASN A 118 12.25 -0.05 8.04
C ASN A 118 11.79 -0.01 6.59
N LEU A 119 11.40 -1.16 6.02
CA LEU A 119 10.84 -1.22 4.66
C LEU A 119 9.57 -0.38 4.52
N ILE A 120 8.65 -0.45 5.49
CA ILE A 120 7.40 0.33 5.50
C ILE A 120 7.70 1.82 5.70
N ARG A 121 8.55 2.16 6.68
CA ARG A 121 8.88 3.55 7.03
C ARG A 121 9.68 4.27 5.94
N ALA A 122 10.36 3.52 5.07
CA ALA A 122 11.08 4.07 3.92
C ALA A 122 10.17 4.41 2.73
N GLN A 123 8.88 4.05 2.77
CA GLN A 123 7.97 4.31 1.65
C GLN A 123 7.61 5.79 1.56
N VAL A 124 7.54 6.29 0.32
CA VAL A 124 7.09 7.65 0.04
C VAL A 124 5.64 7.81 0.51
N GLY A 125 5.38 8.89 1.24
CA GLY A 125 4.05 9.18 1.78
C GLY A 125 3.77 8.56 3.15
N TYR A 126 4.67 7.74 3.69
CA TYR A 126 4.59 7.29 5.08
C TYR A 126 4.56 8.47 6.06
N ALA A 127 3.65 8.40 7.03
CA ALA A 127 3.57 9.28 8.18
C ALA A 127 3.50 8.45 9.48
N PRO A 128 4.13 8.91 10.57
CA PRO A 128 4.08 8.19 11.84
C PRO A 128 2.70 8.29 12.51
N PHE A 129 2.24 7.16 13.03
CA PHE A 129 1.02 7.03 13.83
C PHE A 129 1.32 7.03 15.33
N PRO A 130 0.60 7.83 16.15
CA PRO A 130 0.67 9.30 16.23
C PRO A 130 2.12 9.84 16.36
N PRO A 131 2.35 11.16 16.19
CA PRO A 131 3.69 11.75 15.99
C PRO A 131 4.66 11.72 17.18
N LEU A 132 4.31 11.06 18.29
CA LEU A 132 5.17 10.96 19.48
C LEU A 132 6.16 9.79 19.41
N ALA A 133 5.81 8.71 18.69
CA ALA A 133 6.73 7.60 18.39
C ALA A 133 6.19 6.80 17.20
N PRO A 134 7.04 6.31 16.28
CA PRO A 134 6.58 5.48 15.19
C PRO A 134 6.07 4.14 15.73
N SER A 135 4.76 3.92 15.61
CA SER A 135 4.15 2.63 15.95
C SER A 135 4.81 1.49 15.17
N ASN A 136 4.82 0.30 15.76
CA ASN A 136 5.28 -0.93 15.13
C ASN A 136 4.15 -1.71 14.46
N CYS A 137 2.89 -1.35 14.69
CA CYS A 137 1.72 -2.08 14.19
C CYS A 137 0.76 -1.18 13.40
N ALA A 138 0.95 0.14 13.41
CA ALA A 138 0.08 1.08 12.72
C ALA A 138 0.90 2.10 11.95
N PHE A 139 0.63 2.27 10.66
CA PHE A 139 1.38 3.15 9.76
C PHE A 139 0.40 3.98 8.96
N SER A 140 0.40 5.29 9.15
CA SER A 140 -0.46 6.19 8.37
C SER A 140 0.24 6.62 7.09
N PHE A 141 -0.55 6.98 6.09
CA PHE A 141 -0.04 7.51 4.83
C PHE A 141 -0.76 8.80 4.48
N ASN A 142 -0.07 9.67 3.77
CA ASN A 142 -0.60 10.95 3.30
C ASN A 142 -1.75 10.80 2.29
N ASP A 143 -1.77 9.69 1.56
CA ASP A 143 -2.80 9.36 0.58
C ASP A 143 -2.90 7.83 0.35
N ARG A 144 -3.99 7.42 -0.29
CA ARG A 144 -4.27 6.01 -0.62
C ARG A 144 -3.28 5.41 -1.61
N GLN A 145 -2.72 6.19 -2.54
CA GLN A 145 -1.78 5.67 -3.51
C GLN A 145 -0.45 5.29 -2.85
N ALA A 146 0.02 6.08 -1.88
CA ALA A 146 1.19 5.78 -1.05
C ALA A 146 1.01 4.47 -0.27
N LEU A 147 -0.17 4.26 0.32
CA LEU A 147 -0.53 3.00 0.97
C LEU A 147 -0.47 1.82 -0.01
N LEU A 148 -1.15 1.93 -1.16
CA LEU A 148 -1.19 0.84 -2.15
C LEU A 148 0.20 0.49 -2.70
N ASN A 149 1.07 1.49 -2.89
CA ASN A 149 2.46 1.27 -3.28
C ASN A 149 3.21 0.48 -2.19
N THR A 150 3.00 0.82 -0.92
CA THR A 150 3.59 0.10 0.21
C THR A 150 3.13 -1.35 0.28
N ILE A 151 1.83 -1.61 0.10
CA ILE A 151 1.28 -2.97 0.06
C ILE A 151 1.88 -3.77 -1.09
N ALA A 152 2.09 -3.16 -2.26
CA ALA A 152 2.76 -3.80 -3.38
C ALA A 152 4.22 -4.17 -3.05
N VAL A 153 4.95 -3.30 -2.35
CA VAL A 153 6.31 -3.59 -1.88
C VAL A 153 6.32 -4.75 -0.89
N LEU A 154 5.40 -4.77 0.08
CA LEU A 154 5.26 -5.88 1.04
C LEU A 154 4.90 -7.20 0.35
N THR A 155 4.01 -7.16 -0.64
CA THR A 155 3.60 -8.35 -1.40
C THR A 155 4.75 -8.93 -2.23
N ASN A 156 5.61 -8.08 -2.78
CA ASN A 156 6.77 -8.49 -3.58
C ASN A 156 7.99 -8.86 -2.72
N ASN A 157 7.94 -8.66 -1.40
CA ASN A 157 8.99 -9.05 -0.48
C ASN A 157 8.94 -10.56 -0.26
N ASN A 158 9.96 -11.30 -0.73
CA ASN A 158 9.98 -12.76 -0.59
C ASN A 158 10.09 -13.26 0.85
N TRP A 159 10.54 -12.42 1.78
CA TRP A 159 10.78 -12.79 3.16
C TRP A 159 9.46 -12.96 3.94
N SER A 160 8.55 -12.01 3.80
CA SER A 160 7.31 -11.94 4.59
C SER A 160 6.15 -12.72 3.97
N ARG A 161 6.38 -13.34 2.82
CA ARG A 161 5.39 -14.20 2.15
C ARG A 161 5.24 -15.52 2.90
N HIS A 162 4.05 -16.08 2.80
CA HIS A 162 3.78 -17.43 3.26
C HIS A 162 4.77 -18.42 2.63
N ALA A 163 5.13 -19.43 3.41
CA ALA A 163 5.90 -20.55 2.91
C ALA A 163 5.50 -21.80 3.68
N ASN A 164 5.26 -22.87 2.93
CA ASN A 164 4.83 -24.15 3.47
C ASN A 164 5.73 -24.62 4.61
N GLY A 165 5.11 -25.07 5.70
CA GLY A 165 5.82 -25.60 6.88
C GLY A 165 6.36 -24.53 7.83
N LEU A 166 6.12 -23.24 7.57
CA LEU A 166 6.52 -22.15 8.45
C LEU A 166 5.32 -21.27 8.79
N PRO A 167 5.17 -20.81 10.05
CA PRO A 167 4.09 -19.90 10.40
C PRO A 167 4.17 -18.58 9.63
N ASP A 168 3.02 -17.95 9.40
CA ASP A 168 2.92 -16.64 8.78
C ASP A 168 3.48 -15.55 9.69
N VAL A 169 3.98 -14.46 9.12
CA VAL A 169 4.61 -13.37 9.88
C VAL A 169 3.58 -12.40 10.51
N GLY A 170 2.34 -12.40 10.04
CA GLY A 170 1.27 -11.55 10.57
C GLY A 170 0.06 -11.43 9.64
N ARG A 171 -0.84 -10.50 9.97
CA ARG A 171 -2.00 -10.10 9.16
C ARG A 171 -1.95 -8.61 8.87
N CYS A 172 -2.46 -8.19 7.71
CA CYS A 172 -2.38 -6.81 7.23
C CYS A 172 -3.74 -6.26 6.80
N PHE A 173 -4.07 -5.04 7.23
CA PHE A 173 -5.36 -4.39 6.99
C PHE A 173 -5.17 -2.96 6.46
N GLU A 174 -6.00 -2.57 5.49
CA GLU A 174 -6.23 -1.17 5.09
C GLU A 174 -7.46 -0.67 5.83
N ILE A 175 -7.32 0.45 6.52
CA ILE A 175 -8.41 1.01 7.30
C ILE A 175 -8.87 2.30 6.63
N GLY A 176 -10.13 2.29 6.19
CA GLY A 176 -10.91 3.48 5.86
C GLY A 176 -11.71 3.95 7.08
N VAL A 177 -11.68 5.25 7.35
CA VAL A 177 -12.44 5.84 8.45
C VAL A 177 -13.45 6.83 7.88
N PRO A 178 -14.77 6.60 8.01
CA PRO A 178 -15.78 7.58 7.61
C PRO A 178 -15.97 8.68 8.66
N ARG A 179 -16.55 9.81 8.22
CA ARG A 179 -16.86 10.97 9.07
C ARG A 179 -17.78 10.58 10.23
N LYS A 180 -18.89 9.89 9.94
CA LYS A 180 -19.83 9.29 10.91
C LYS A 180 -20.12 7.83 10.52
N GLY A 181 -20.65 7.05 11.46
CA GLY A 181 -20.99 5.63 11.21
C GLY A 181 -19.88 4.64 11.62
N GLN A 182 -20.02 3.41 11.12
CA GLN A 182 -19.09 2.31 11.41
C GLN A 182 -17.82 2.43 10.55
N LEU A 183 -16.67 2.01 11.07
CA LEU A 183 -15.41 2.02 10.32
C LEU A 183 -15.51 1.08 9.11
N GLU A 184 -14.99 1.52 7.98
CA GLU A 184 -14.87 0.69 6.78
C GLU A 184 -13.47 0.09 6.73
N THR A 185 -13.35 -1.17 7.11
CA THR A 185 -12.08 -1.89 7.09
C THR A 185 -12.03 -2.78 5.85
N ASP A 186 -11.04 -2.55 5.00
CA ASP A 186 -10.70 -3.46 3.92
C ASP A 186 -9.54 -4.34 4.39
N GLU A 187 -9.75 -5.65 4.49
CA GLU A 187 -8.67 -6.58 4.82
C GLU A 187 -7.80 -6.84 3.58
N HIS A 188 -6.50 -6.56 3.69
CA HIS A 188 -5.52 -6.85 2.63
C HIS A 188 -4.82 -8.16 2.95
N LEU A 189 -5.56 -9.26 2.76
CA LEU A 189 -5.08 -10.63 2.98
C LEU A 189 -3.72 -10.92 2.31
N ILE A 190 -3.38 -10.21 1.23
CA ILE A 190 -2.31 -10.56 0.28
C ILE A 190 -0.87 -10.33 0.82
N ALA A 191 -0.65 -9.46 1.80
CA ALA A 191 0.72 -9.01 2.14
C ALA A 191 1.52 -10.00 3.02
N PHE A 192 0.84 -10.73 3.92
CA PHE A 192 1.45 -11.68 4.85
C PHE A 192 0.76 -13.05 4.86
N ASN A 193 -0.22 -13.27 3.96
CA ASN A 193 -1.02 -14.48 3.92
C ASN A 193 -1.38 -14.84 2.45
N ILE A 194 -0.63 -15.76 1.82
CA ILE A 194 -1.07 -16.59 0.68
C ILE A 194 -0.41 -17.96 0.73
#